data_AF-A8RKR5-F1
#
_entry.id   AF-A8RKR5-F1
#
_cell.length_a   1.000
_cell.length_b   1.000
_cell.length_c   1.000
_cell.angle_alpha   90.00
_cell.angle_beta   90.00
_cell.angle_gamma   90.00
#
_symmetry.space_group_name_H-M   'P 1'
#
loop_
_entity.id
_entity.type
_entity.pdbx_description
1 polymer ?
#
loop_
_entity_poly.entity_id
_entity_poly.type
_entity_poly.pdbx_seq_one_letter_code
_entity_poly.pdbx_strand_id
1 'polypeptide(L)'
;MSNWMINSSHRYLAPLVECMKQELLKLPVTQSDESPTQVINDDRAPGSKSYMWVHRSGEFHTEFPMVIYEYQKGRNHEFPLQFYQNYEGILVTDSLCQYHLIEKKLR
;
A
#
# COMPACT_ATOMS: atom_id res chain seq x y z
N MET A 1 17.31 -18.73 -3.33
CA MET A 1 16.41 -18.97 -2.17
C MET A 1 15.21 -18.03 -2.19
N SER A 2 15.38 -16.76 -2.57
CA SER A 2 14.29 -15.76 -2.63
C SER A 2 13.14 -16.10 -3.60
N ASN A 3 13.41 -16.73 -4.74
CA ASN A 3 12.35 -17.05 -5.73
C ASN A 3 11.31 -18.05 -5.18
N TRP A 4 11.71 -18.98 -4.32
CA TRP A 4 10.77 -19.92 -3.70
C TRP A 4 9.87 -19.25 -2.67
N MET A 5 10.42 -18.31 -1.88
CA MET A 5 9.66 -17.50 -0.93
C MET A 5 8.68 -16.58 -1.65
N ILE A 6 9.12 -15.92 -2.73
CA ILE A 6 8.27 -15.07 -3.58
C ILE A 6 7.13 -15.90 -4.19
N ASN A 7 7.42 -17.05 -4.82
CA ASN A 7 6.37 -17.87 -5.41
C ASN A 7 5.40 -18.43 -4.36
N SER A 8 5.89 -18.82 -3.19
CA SER A 8 5.05 -19.29 -2.09
C SER A 8 4.15 -18.18 -1.54
N SER A 9 4.68 -16.96 -1.38
CA SER A 9 3.87 -15.82 -0.92
C SER A 9 2.78 -15.47 -1.95
N HIS A 10 3.12 -15.40 -3.23
CA HIS A 10 2.12 -15.14 -4.28
C HIS A 10 1.05 -16.22 -4.34
N ARG A 11 1.42 -17.50 -4.19
CA ARG A 11 0.48 -18.60 -4.36
C ARG A 11 -0.43 -18.82 -3.15
N TYR A 12 0.10 -18.67 -1.95
CA TYR A 12 -0.61 -19.05 -0.72
C TYR A 12 -1.01 -17.87 0.16
N LEU A 13 -0.24 -16.77 0.13
CA LEU A 13 -0.48 -15.60 0.98
C LEU A 13 -1.24 -14.48 0.26
N ALA A 14 -1.30 -14.47 -1.08
CA ALA A 14 -2.06 -13.46 -1.81
C ALA A 14 -3.55 -13.40 -1.39
N PRO A 15 -4.29 -14.51 -1.21
CA PRO A 15 -5.67 -14.44 -0.73
C PRO A 15 -5.80 -13.87 0.68
N LEU A 16 -4.82 -14.12 1.54
CA LEU A 16 -4.78 -13.56 2.89
C LEU A 16 -4.56 -12.04 2.85
N VAL A 17 -3.62 -11.57 2.03
CA VAL A 17 -3.34 -10.14 1.86
C VAL A 17 -4.56 -9.41 1.28
N GLU A 18 -5.26 -10.03 0.33
CA GLU A 18 -6.49 -9.44 -0.22
C GLU A 18 -7.61 -9.37 0.83
N CYS A 19 -7.76 -10.40 1.67
CA CYS A 19 -8.69 -10.37 2.79
C CYS A 19 -8.32 -9.27 3.80
N MET A 20 -7.03 -9.16 4.15
CA MET A 20 -6.54 -8.08 5.02
C MET A 20 -6.83 -6.69 4.42
N LYS A 21 -6.66 -6.53 3.10
CA LYS A 21 -6.98 -5.28 2.41
C LYS A 21 -8.47 -4.96 2.54
N GLN A 22 -9.35 -5.93 2.32
CA GLN A 22 -10.79 -5.75 2.46
C GLN A 22 -11.19 -5.36 3.88
N GLU A 23 -10.63 -6.00 4.91
CA GLU A 23 -10.88 -5.64 6.30
C GLU A 23 -10.32 -4.26 6.65
N LEU A 24 -9.12 -3.93 6.15
CA LEU A 24 -8.51 -2.62 6.35
C LEU A 24 -9.39 -1.50 5.77
N LEU A 25 -9.95 -1.69 4.59
CA LEU A 25 -10.82 -0.71 3.92
C LEU A 25 -12.20 -0.56 4.59
N LYS A 26 -12.60 -1.48 5.47
CA LYS A 26 -13.81 -1.30 6.30
C LYS A 26 -13.57 -0.40 7.50
N LEU A 27 -12.31 -0.15 7.87
CA LEU A 27 -12.00 0.66 9.05
C LEU A 27 -12.33 2.13 8.80
N PRO A 28 -12.90 2.83 9.80
CA PRO A 28 -13.26 4.24 9.65
C PRO A 28 -12.05 5.15 9.48
N VAL A 29 -10.88 4.72 9.97
CA VAL A 29 -9.62 5.46 9.86
C VAL A 29 -8.50 4.51 9.46
N THR A 30 -7.79 4.85 8.39
CA THR A 30 -6.60 4.14 7.93
C THR A 30 -5.45 5.13 7.73
N GLN A 31 -4.22 4.63 7.75
CA GLN A 31 -3.03 5.45 7.51
C GLN A 31 -2.26 4.90 6.31
N SER A 32 -1.73 5.80 5.48
CA SER A 32 -0.87 5.46 4.35
C SER A 32 0.37 6.34 4.35
N ASP A 33 1.51 5.73 4.08
CA ASP A 33 2.79 6.40 3.91
C ASP A 33 3.60 5.73 2.79
N GLU A 34 4.54 6.45 2.18
CA GLU A 34 5.40 5.91 1.14
C GLU A 34 6.88 6.23 1.36
N SER A 35 7.72 5.20 1.29
CA SER A 35 9.15 5.33 1.50
C SER A 35 9.92 5.04 0.21
N PRO A 36 10.87 5.90 -0.21
CA PRO A 36 11.69 5.66 -1.39
C PRO A 36 12.67 4.50 -1.13
N THR A 37 12.73 3.57 -2.06
CA THR A 37 13.63 2.42 -2.04
C THR A 37 14.40 2.31 -3.36
N GLN A 38 15.57 1.66 -3.33
CA GLN A 38 16.37 1.37 -4.51
C GLN A 38 16.38 -0.14 -4.73
N VAL A 39 15.98 -0.57 -5.93
CA VAL A 39 15.99 -1.98 -6.30
C VAL A 39 17.06 -2.21 -7.35
N ILE A 40 17.90 -3.22 -7.11
CA ILE A 40 19.03 -3.57 -7.97
C ILE A 40 18.54 -4.24 -9.26
N ASN A 41 17.45 -5.00 -9.19
CA ASN A 41 16.92 -5.80 -10.29
C ASN A 41 15.37 -5.73 -10.36
N ASP A 42 14.83 -4.74 -11.07
CA ASP A 42 13.38 -4.51 -11.26
C ASP A 42 13.06 -4.18 -12.73
N ASP A 43 13.72 -4.88 -13.66
CA ASP A 43 13.65 -4.68 -15.12
C ASP A 43 14.06 -3.28 -15.62
N ARG A 44 14.52 -2.41 -14.70
CA ARG A 44 15.03 -1.06 -14.93
C ARG A 44 16.50 -0.99 -14.56
N ALA A 45 17.16 0.11 -14.94
CA ALA A 45 18.57 0.34 -14.62
C ALA A 45 18.81 0.24 -13.10
N PRO A 46 19.93 -0.38 -12.66
CA PRO A 46 20.27 -0.49 -11.24
C PRO A 46 20.26 0.89 -10.56
N GLY A 47 19.65 0.99 -9.38
CA GLY A 47 19.53 2.26 -8.65
C GLY A 47 18.35 3.14 -9.07
N SER A 48 17.45 2.63 -9.93
CA SER A 48 16.18 3.30 -10.21
C SER A 48 15.35 3.49 -8.94
N LYS A 49 14.78 4.70 -8.79
CA LYS A 49 13.91 5.02 -7.66
C LYS A 49 12.61 4.22 -7.74
N SER A 50 12.29 3.55 -6.65
CA SER A 50 11.06 2.80 -6.44
C SER A 50 10.46 3.20 -5.10
N TYR A 51 9.22 2.82 -4.85
CA TYR A 51 8.49 3.24 -3.67
C TYR A 51 7.85 2.03 -3.01
N MET A 52 8.03 1.92 -1.70
CA MET A 52 7.26 0.99 -0.88
C MET A 52 6.14 1.78 -0.22
N TRP A 53 4.91 1.46 -0.58
CA TRP A 53 3.71 1.99 0.05
C TRP A 53 3.37 1.12 1.25
N VAL A 54 2.99 1.77 2.35
CA VAL A 54 2.62 1.12 3.60
C VAL A 54 1.22 1.57 3.95
N HIS A 55 0.30 0.61 4.00
CA HIS A 55 -1.08 0.82 4.42
C HIS A 55 -1.29 0.15 5.76
N ARG A 56 -1.72 0.90 6.77
CA ARG A 56 -1.89 0.36 8.13
C ARG A 56 -3.21 0.75 8.78
N SER A 57 -3.65 -0.12 9.69
CA SER A 57 -4.73 0.21 10.62
C SER A 57 -4.28 1.31 11.59
N GLY A 58 -5.22 2.13 12.05
CA GLY A 58 -4.95 3.15 13.06
C GLY A 58 -4.48 2.56 14.39
N GLU A 59 -3.79 3.37 15.20
CA GLU A 59 -3.25 2.98 16.51
C GLU A 59 -4.31 2.43 17.47
N PHE A 60 -5.53 2.95 17.39
CA PHE A 60 -6.65 2.52 18.24
C PHE A 60 -7.28 1.18 17.82
N HIS A 61 -6.87 0.61 16.68
CA HIS A 61 -7.32 -0.71 16.25
C HIS A 61 -6.34 -1.79 16.75
N THR A 62 -6.49 -2.18 18.01
CA THR A 62 -5.53 -3.03 18.73
C THR A 62 -5.80 -4.53 18.64
N GLU A 63 -7.02 -4.94 18.29
CA GLU A 63 -7.39 -6.37 18.24
C GLU A 63 -6.76 -7.07 17.04
N PHE A 64 -6.72 -6.42 15.88
CA PHE A 64 -6.18 -6.98 14.64
C PHE A 64 -5.33 -5.94 13.89
N PRO A 65 -4.10 -5.64 14.36
CA PRO A 65 -3.24 -4.69 13.69
C PRO A 65 -2.86 -5.23 12.29
N MET A 66 -3.17 -4.45 11.26
CA MET A 66 -2.89 -4.80 9.87
C MET A 66 -1.88 -3.82 9.28
N VAL A 67 -0.87 -4.37 8.62
CA VAL A 67 0.12 -3.61 7.85
C VAL A 67 0.32 -4.32 6.52
N ILE A 68 0.06 -3.60 5.43
CA ILE A 68 0.19 -4.10 4.06
C ILE A 68 1.26 -3.27 3.37
N TYR A 69 2.25 -3.97 2.82
CA TYR A 69 3.33 -3.38 2.06
C TYR A 69 3.08 -3.61 0.58
N GLU A 70 3.03 -2.53 -0.19
CA GLU A 70 2.84 -2.57 -1.63
C GLU A 70 4.04 -1.94 -2.34
N TYR A 71 4.73 -2.75 -3.14
CA TYR A 71 5.84 -2.29 -3.95
C TYR A 71 5.33 -1.67 -5.24
N GLN A 72 5.75 -0.44 -5.52
CA GLN A 72 5.43 0.25 -6.77
C GLN A 72 6.67 0.88 -7.42
N LYS A 73 6.71 0.80 -8.75
CA LYS A 73 7.82 1.34 -9.54
C LYS A 73 7.84 2.87 -9.60
N GLY A 74 6.73 3.52 -9.25
CA GLY A 74 6.56 4.97 -9.28
C GLY A 74 5.84 5.53 -8.05
N ARG A 75 5.76 6.87 -7.98
CA ARG A 75 5.11 7.64 -6.90
C ARG A 75 3.83 8.35 -7.39
N ASN A 76 3.18 7.78 -8.40
CA ASN A 76 1.98 8.38 -8.97
C ASN A 76 0.82 8.25 -8.00
N HIS A 77 -0.09 9.23 -8.05
CA HIS A 77 -1.34 9.22 -7.27
C HIS A 77 -2.30 8.09 -7.67
N GLU A 78 -2.04 7.42 -8.79
CA GLU A 78 -2.86 6.31 -9.30
C GLU A 78 -2.76 5.06 -8.43
N PHE A 79 -1.58 4.78 -7.85
CA PHE A 79 -1.36 3.60 -7.01
C PHE A 79 -2.22 3.62 -5.74
N PRO A 80 -2.14 4.66 -4.89
CA PRO A 80 -3.02 4.75 -3.72
C PRO A 80 -4.50 4.89 -4.12
N LEU A 81 -4.82 5.51 -5.26
CA LEU A 81 -6.21 5.57 -5.75
C LEU A 81 -6.77 4.18 -6.09
N GLN A 82 -5.96 3.31 -6.70
CA GLN A 82 -6.34 1.93 -7.00
C GLN A 82 -6.46 1.10 -5.71
N PHE A 83 -5.60 1.36 -4.71
CA PHE A 83 -5.67 0.66 -3.43
C PHE A 83 -6.93 1.01 -2.65
N TYR A 84 -7.25 2.30 -2.54
CA TYR A 84 -8.39 2.84 -1.78
C TYR A 84 -9.67 3.02 -2.63
N GLN A 85 -9.78 2.32 -3.75
CA GLN A 85 -10.97 2.39 -4.60
C GLN A 85 -12.21 1.99 -3.79
N ASN A 86 -13.20 2.89 -3.69
CA ASN A 86 -14.43 2.75 -2.89
C ASN A 86 -14.23 2.81 -1.36
N TYR A 87 -13.13 3.39 -0.88
CA TYR A 87 -12.95 3.65 0.54
C TYR A 87 -13.77 4.88 0.98
N GLU A 88 -14.66 4.72 1.95
CA GLU A 88 -15.54 5.80 2.46
C GLU A 88 -15.07 6.39 3.81
N GLY A 89 -13.93 5.93 4.32
CA GLY A 89 -13.38 6.38 5.60
C GLY A 89 -12.41 7.55 5.51
N ILE A 90 -11.71 7.82 6.62
CA ILE A 90 -10.70 8.85 6.71
C ILE A 90 -9.33 8.23 6.45
N LEU A 91 -8.68 8.69 5.38
CA LEU A 91 -7.31 8.33 5.05
C LEU A 91 -6.35 9.38 5.62
N VAL A 92 -5.55 9.00 6.61
CA VAL A 92 -4.50 9.84 7.18
C VAL A 92 -3.21 9.60 6.41
N THR A 93 -2.63 10.67 5.88
CA THR A 93 -1.43 10.62 5.05
C THR A 93 -0.45 11.69 5.50
N ASP A 94 0.84 11.51 5.21
CA ASP A 94 1.76 12.64 5.29
C ASP A 94 1.36 13.68 4.23
N SER A 95 1.65 14.96 4.47
CA SER A 95 1.09 16.17 3.82
C SER A 95 1.49 16.34 2.34
N LEU A 96 1.74 15.24 1.65
CA LEU A 96 2.15 15.18 0.28
C LEU A 96 1.00 15.51 -0.68
N CYS A 97 1.28 16.38 -1.66
CA CYS A 97 0.32 16.86 -2.64
C CYS A 97 -0.44 15.78 -3.42
N GLN A 98 0.16 14.59 -3.61
CA GLN A 98 -0.47 13.47 -4.31
C GLN A 98 -1.74 13.00 -3.63
N TYR A 99 -1.84 13.05 -2.30
CA TYR A 99 -3.03 12.62 -1.56
C TYR A 99 -4.19 13.62 -1.72
N HIS A 100 -3.93 14.91 -1.95
CA HIS A 100 -4.99 15.89 -2.24
C HIS A 100 -5.72 15.61 -3.57
N LEU A 101 -5.07 14.94 -4.53
CA LEU A 101 -5.73 14.51 -5.78
C LEU A 101 -6.67 13.34 -5.55
N ILE A 102 -6.35 12.49 -4.57
CA ILE A 102 -7.15 11.32 -4.17
C ILE A 102 -8.42 11.80 -3.46
N GLU A 103 -8.28 12.73 -2.51
CA GLU A 103 -9.41 13.38 -1.83
C GLU A 103 -10.42 13.96 -2.84
N LYS A 104 -9.93 14.61 -3.90
CA LYS A 104 -10.78 15.19 -4.96
C LYS A 104 -11.42 14.17 -5.90
N LYS A 105 -10.89 12.96 -6.01
CA LYS A 105 -11.37 11.92 -6.95
C LYS A 105 -12.28 10.88 -6.28
N LEU A 106 -12.16 10.68 -4.97
CA LEU A 106 -13.00 9.76 -4.19
C LEU A 106 -14.29 10.39 -3.65
N ARG A 107 -14.40 11.72 -3.72
CA ARG A 107 -15.56 12.50 -3.27
C ARG A 107 -16.41 12.96 -4.45
#